data_AF-A0A497GA28-F1
#
_entry.id   AF-A0A497GA28-F1
#
_cell.length_a   1.000
_cell.length_b   1.000
_cell.length_c   1.000
_cell.angle_alpha   90.00
_cell.angle_beta   90.00
_cell.angle_gamma   90.00
#
_symmetry.space_group_name_H-M   'P 1'
#
loop_
_entity.id
_entity.type
_entity.pdbx_description
1 polymer ?
#
loop_
_entity_poly.entity_id
_entity_poly.type
_entity_poly.pdbx_seq_one_letter_code
_entity_poly.pdbx_strand_id
1 'polypeptide(L)' 'MPDAFEVFRSIPAPSHGPFEPTWESLRRYKVPKWYADAKLGIFIHWGVYSVPAFGNEWYPRHMYIPE' A
#
# COMPACT_ATOMS: atom_id res chain seq x y z
N MET A 1 -13.99 12.99 21.20
CA MET A 1 -12.90 12.14 20.66
C MET A 1 -12.12 12.99 19.68
N PRO A 2 -10.78 12.86 19.60
CA PRO A 2 -10.02 13.59 18.60
C PRO A 2 -10.48 13.17 17.20
N ASP A 3 -10.55 14.13 16.30
CA ASP A 3 -10.77 13.85 14.88
C ASP A 3 -9.60 13.02 14.32
N ALA A 4 -9.88 12.19 13.31
CA ALA A 4 -8.88 11.33 12.70
C ALA A 4 -7.70 12.14 12.13
N PHE A 5 -7.94 13.33 11.56
CA PHE A 5 -6.86 14.18 11.04
C PHE A 5 -6.01 14.79 12.15
N GLU A 6 -6.59 15.09 13.32
CA GLU A 6 -5.81 15.53 14.48
C GLU A 6 -4.86 14.42 14.97
N VAL A 7 -5.34 13.17 15.02
CA VAL A 7 -4.51 12.02 15.36
C VAL A 7 -3.37 11.87 14.35
N PHE A 8 -3.65 11.95 13.04
CA PHE A 8 -2.62 11.81 12.01
C PHE A 8 -1.55 12.90 12.07
N ARG A 9 -1.93 14.16 12.34
CA ARG A 9 -0.95 15.26 12.46
C ARG A 9 -0.11 15.19 13.72
N SER A 10 -0.57 14.49 14.76
CA SER A 10 0.16 14.31 16.01
C SER A 10 1.30 13.28 15.91
N ILE A 11 1.28 12.43 14.89
CA ILE A 11 2.32 11.45 14.64
C ILE A 11 3.53 12.18 14.04
N PRO A 12 4.69 12.21 14.73
CA PRO A 12 5.86 12.85 14.18
C PRO A 12 6.30 12.10 12.91
N ALA A 13 6.44 12.83 11.81
CA ALA A 13 7.14 12.31 10.66
C ALA A 13 8.56 11.90 11.09
N PRO A 14 9.12 10.79 10.59
CA PRO A 14 10.51 10.42 10.85
C PRO A 14 11.39 11.63 10.48
N SER A 15 12.01 12.25 11.49
CA SER A 15 12.73 13.52 11.31
C SER A 15 14.12 13.33 10.72
N HIS A 16 14.61 12.09 10.66
CA HIS A 16 15.95 11.77 10.23
C HIS A 16 16.00 10.44 9.48
N GLY A 17 16.43 10.54 8.23
CA GLY A 17 16.73 9.44 7.32
C GLY A 17 17.47 10.01 6.12
N PRO A 18 18.05 9.17 5.25
CA PRO A 18 18.83 9.68 4.10
C PRO A 18 17.97 10.33 3.00
N PHE A 19 16.65 10.42 3.19
CA PHE A 19 15.68 10.87 2.20
C PHE A 19 14.79 12.00 2.72
N GLU A 20 14.79 13.11 1.98
CA GLU A 20 13.77 14.16 1.99
C GLU A 20 12.55 13.78 1.11
N PRO A 21 11.36 14.35 1.34
CA PRO A 21 10.14 14.11 0.55
C PRO A 21 10.16 14.87 -0.79
N THR A 22 11.28 14.80 -1.52
CA THR A 22 11.47 15.41 -2.84
C THR A 22 11.90 14.35 -3.85
N TRP A 23 11.57 14.57 -5.13
CA TRP A 23 11.94 13.64 -6.19
C TRP A 23 13.47 13.49 -6.31
N GLU A 24 14.21 14.59 -6.18
CA GLU A 24 15.68 14.61 -6.25
C GLU A 24 16.30 13.70 -5.19
N SER A 25 15.72 13.70 -4.00
CA SER A 25 16.12 12.86 -2.90
C SER A 25 15.77 11.38 -3.14
N LEU A 26 14.51 11.09 -3.48
CA LEU A 26 14.01 9.72 -3.65
C LEU A 26 14.70 8.96 -4.80
N ARG A 27 15.15 9.66 -5.84
CA ARG A 27 15.94 9.07 -6.94
C ARG A 27 17.26 8.43 -6.48
N ARG A 28 17.76 8.77 -5.28
CA ARG A 28 18.96 8.14 -4.71
C ARG A 28 18.71 6.72 -4.19
N TYR A 29 17.45 6.28 -4.09
CA TYR A 29 17.11 4.92 -3.66
C TYR A 29 17.72 3.88 -4.60
N LYS A 30 18.30 2.84 -4.00
CA LYS A 30 18.80 1.67 -4.72
C LYS A 30 18.03 0.46 -4.25
N VAL A 31 17.55 -0.32 -5.21
CA VAL A 31 16.89 -1.61 -4.94
C VAL A 31 17.87 -2.51 -4.17
N PRO A 32 17.49 -3.05 -3.01
CA PRO A 32 18.35 -3.95 -2.24
C PRO A 32 18.74 -5.19 -3.05
N LYS A 33 19.98 -5.65 -2.87
CA LYS A 33 20.52 -6.81 -3.59
C LYS A 33 19.65 -8.07 -3.44
N TRP A 34 19.17 -8.36 -2.23
CA TRP A 34 18.33 -9.52 -1.98
C TRP A 34 17.05 -9.51 -2.82
N TYR A 35 16.41 -8.35 -3.00
CA TYR A 35 15.18 -8.22 -3.78
C TYR A 35 15.49 -8.37 -5.27
N ALA A 36 16.57 -7.73 -5.73
CA ALA A 36 17.05 -7.88 -7.09
C ALA A 36 17.42 -9.33 -7.41
N ASP A 37 17.97 -10.08 -6.45
CA ASP A 37 18.40 -11.48 -6.60
C ASP A 37 17.25 -12.48 -6.49
N ALA A 38 16.14 -12.16 -5.82
CA ALA A 38 15.07 -13.12 -5.52
C ALA A 38 14.38 -13.69 -6.77
N LYS A 39 14.23 -12.89 -7.83
CA LYS A 39 13.64 -13.20 -9.16
C LYS A 39 12.19 -13.70 -9.20
N LEU A 40 11.71 -14.37 -8.16
CA LEU A 40 10.36 -14.92 -8.05
C LEU A 40 9.76 -14.51 -6.70
N GLY A 41 8.54 -13.99 -6.75
CA GLY A 41 7.72 -13.71 -5.57
C GLY A 41 6.30 -14.17 -5.82
N ILE A 42 5.61 -14.59 -4.75
CA ILE A 42 4.20 -14.95 -4.78
C ILE A 42 3.43 -13.87 -4.02
N PHE A 43 2.44 -13.29 -4.67
CA PHE A 43 1.49 -12.38 -4.05
C PHE A 43 0.09 -13.01 -4.07
N ILE A 44 -0.71 -12.69 -3.06
CA ILE A 44 -2.03 -13.28 -2.86
C ILE A 44 -3.04 -12.14 -2.69
N HIS A 45 -4.05 -12.12 -3.56
CA HIS A 45 -5.24 -11.28 -3.37
C HIS A 45 -6.21 -12.03 -2.45
N TRP A 46 -6.17 -11.71 -1.16
CA TRP A 46 -7.07 -12.27 -0.16
C TRP A 46 -7.66 -11.19 0.73
N GLY A 47 -8.98 -11.23 0.89
CA GLY A 47 -9.73 -10.28 1.72
C GLY A 47 -11.20 -10.66 1.80
N VAL A 48 -12.05 -9.77 2.32
CA VAL A 48 -13.49 -10.02 2.42
C VAL A 48 -14.16 -10.26 1.06
N TYR A 49 -13.60 -9.70 -0.02
CA TYR A 49 -14.01 -9.96 -1.40
C TYR A 49 -13.80 -11.43 -1.84
N SER A 50 -12.99 -12.21 -1.12
CA SER A 50 -12.79 -13.64 -1.39
C SER A 50 -13.89 -14.53 -0.77
N VAL A 51 -14.65 -14.04 0.22
CA VAL A 51 -15.68 -14.81 0.92
C VAL A 51 -16.77 -15.35 -0.04
N PRO A 52 -17.29 -14.55 -1.00
CA PRO A 52 -18.31 -15.02 -1.94
C PRO A 52 -17.79 -16.03 -2.97
N ALA A 53 -16.46 -16.12 -3.15
CA ALA A 53 -15.82 -16.96 -4.16
C ALA A 53 -16.43 -16.82 -5.58
N PHE A 54 -16.86 -15.61 -5.94
CA PHE A 54 -17.60 -15.33 -7.16
C PHE A 54 -17.02 -14.10 -7.88
N GLY A 55 -16.95 -14.15 -9.21
CA GLY A 55 -16.38 -13.07 -10.01
C GLY A 55 -14.88 -12.89 -9.76
N ASN A 56 -14.50 -11.75 -9.19
CA ASN A 56 -13.12 -11.37 -8.89
C ASN A 56 -13.04 -10.47 -7.63
N GLU A 57 -11.88 -9.92 -7.32
CA GLU A 57 -11.66 -9.06 -6.15
C GLU A 57 -12.50 -7.77 -6.15
N TRP A 58 -13.10 -7.42 -7.30
CA TRP A 58 -14.06 -6.32 -7.44
C TRP A 58 -15.50 -6.74 -7.12
N TYR A 59 -15.73 -7.96 -6.63
CA TYR A 59 -17.05 -8.42 -6.18
C TYR A 59 -17.81 -7.36 -5.35
N PRO A 60 -17.21 -6.70 -4.33
CA PRO A 60 -17.93 -5.71 -3.53
C PRO A 60 -18.35 -4.47 -4.32
N ARG A 61 -17.70 -4.17 -5.45
CA ARG A 61 -18.12 -3.09 -6.35
C ARG A 61 -19.23 -3.59 -7.28
N HIS A 62 -19.01 -4.72 -7.94
CA HIS A 62 -19.90 -5.23 -8.98
C HIS A 62 -21.27 -5.64 -8.44
N MET A 63 -21.37 -6.05 -7.18
CA MET A 63 -22.68 -6.36 -6.57
C MET A 63 -23.64 -5.16 -6.51
N TYR A 64 -23.16 -3.93 -6.75
CA TYR A 64 -23.96 -2.70 -6.73
C TYR A 64 -24.04 -1.98 -8.08
N ILE A 65 -23.44 -2.52 -9.15
CA ILE A 65 -23.54 -1.93 -10.49
C ILE A 65 -24.71 -2.60 -11.22
N PRO A 66 -25.72 -1.84 -11.68
CA PRO A 66 -26.81 -2.38 -12.50
C PRO A 66 -26.28 -2.92 -13.84
N GLU A 67 -27.00 -3.88 -14.42
CA GLU A 67 -26.79 -4.37 -15.79
C GLU A 67 -26.97 -3.27 -16.85
#